data_AF-A0A8T5TYJ1-F1
#
_entry.id   AF-A0A8T5TYJ1-F1
#
_cell.length_a   1.000
_cell.length_b   1.000
_cell.length_c   1.000
_cell.angle_alpha   90.00
_cell.angle_beta   90.00
_cell.angle_gamma   90.00
#
_symmetry.space_group_name_H-M   'P 1'
#
loop_
_entity.id
_entity.type
_entity.pdbx_description
1 polymer ?
#
loop_
_entity_poly.entity_id
_entity_poly.type
_entity_poly.pdbx_seq_one_letter_code
_entity_poly.pdbx_strand_id
1 'polypeptide(L)'
;MFCPNCGEKLDSPNQRFCTSCGSEIGSTPFPEVPQIQTEENQVSTPVSLVPVSESKPIKAEGPGSYSKRVFAFAFFSLVLAVIGFVLEFLAFFRFIIPIYIFPRLPGGPVLLTIALVIHFVGIIFGIVSRISSSKARKLEIENTLEKVGRVFAILGIIANFIPLVIINIVLLIISVPFSPPPGPL
;
A
#
# COMPACT_ATOMS: atom_id res chain seq x y z
N MET A 1 32.37 -36.16 -35.85
CA MET A 1 31.29 -35.32 -36.41
C MET A 1 31.44 -33.91 -35.87
N PHE A 2 31.09 -32.89 -36.66
CA PHE A 2 31.22 -31.49 -36.28
C PHE A 2 29.84 -30.89 -36.04
N CYS A 3 29.74 -29.95 -35.11
CA CYS A 3 28.51 -29.22 -34.84
C CYS A 3 28.10 -28.42 -36.08
N PRO A 4 26.87 -28.56 -36.59
CA PRO A 4 26.42 -27.80 -37.76
C PRO A 4 26.26 -26.29 -37.47
N ASN A 5 26.18 -25.90 -36.19
CA ASN A 5 25.96 -24.51 -35.80
C ASN A 5 27.27 -23.73 -35.59
N CYS A 6 28.30 -24.34 -34.97
CA CYS A 6 29.56 -23.66 -34.66
C CYS A 6 30.81 -24.28 -35.31
N GLY A 7 30.67 -25.41 -35.99
CA GLY A 7 31.80 -26.11 -36.63
C GLY A 7 32.72 -26.85 -35.66
N GLU A 8 32.43 -26.84 -34.36
CA GLU A 8 33.27 -27.49 -33.34
C GLU A 8 33.18 -29.03 -33.41
N LYS A 9 34.27 -29.73 -33.13
CA LYS A 9 34.30 -31.19 -33.13
C LYS A 9 33.53 -31.73 -31.93
N LEU A 10 32.61 -32.66 -32.16
CA LEU A 10 31.80 -33.26 -31.09
C LEU A 10 32.55 -34.40 -30.43
N ASP A 11 32.51 -34.41 -29.10
CA ASP A 11 33.27 -35.32 -28.25
C ASP A 11 32.73 -36.76 -28.30
N SER A 12 31.43 -36.92 -28.50
CA SER A 12 30.80 -38.25 -28.61
C SER A 12 29.73 -38.32 -29.70
N PRO A 13 29.62 -39.45 -30.43
CA PRO A 13 28.71 -39.61 -31.58
C PRO A 13 27.21 -39.61 -31.23
N ASN A 14 26.85 -39.79 -29.95
CA ASN A 14 25.47 -39.78 -29.48
C ASN A 14 25.17 -38.56 -28.58
N GLN A 15 26.01 -37.53 -28.67
CA GLN A 15 25.87 -36.33 -27.87
C GLN A 15 24.68 -35.50 -28.35
N ARG A 16 23.69 -35.35 -27.48
CA ARG A 16 22.45 -34.62 -27.81
C ARG A 16 22.68 -33.12 -27.97
N PHE A 17 23.71 -32.53 -27.37
CA PHE A 17 23.95 -31.08 -27.40
C PHE A 17 25.43 -30.75 -27.57
N CYS A 18 25.77 -29.75 -28.37
CA CYS A 18 27.14 -29.25 -28.48
C CYS A 18 27.60 -28.67 -27.14
N THR A 19 28.73 -29.14 -26.61
CA THR A 19 29.34 -28.63 -25.38
C THR A 19 29.88 -27.20 -25.52
N SER A 20 30.30 -26.80 -26.73
CA SER A 20 30.88 -25.48 -26.97
C SER A 20 29.85 -24.38 -27.24
N CYS A 21 28.76 -24.67 -27.96
CA CYS A 21 27.76 -23.65 -28.30
C CYS A 21 26.34 -23.94 -27.79
N GLY A 22 26.11 -25.11 -27.18
CA GLY A 22 24.82 -25.48 -26.59
C GLY A 22 23.74 -25.94 -27.59
N SER A 23 24.03 -26.00 -28.90
CA SER A 23 23.01 -26.40 -29.90
C SER A 23 22.70 -27.89 -29.84
N GLU A 24 21.42 -28.28 -29.93
CA GLU A 24 21.01 -29.67 -30.02
C GLU A 24 21.45 -30.32 -31.33
N ILE A 25 21.93 -31.57 -31.27
CA ILE A 25 22.47 -32.34 -32.39
C ILE A 25 21.74 -33.68 -32.39
N GLY A 26 20.62 -33.70 -33.13
CA GLY A 26 19.71 -34.83 -33.17
C GLY A 26 20.19 -35.98 -34.05
N SER A 27 19.98 -37.21 -33.57
CA SER A 27 20.09 -38.45 -34.32
C SER A 27 18.76 -39.22 -34.28
N THR A 28 17.98 -39.16 -35.37
CA THR A 28 16.93 -40.13 -35.80
C THR A 28 17.61 -41.42 -36.35
N PRO A 29 17.03 -42.67 -36.45
CA PRO A 29 15.63 -43.07 -36.83
C PRO A 29 15.08 -44.42 -36.22
N PHE A 30 13.78 -44.77 -36.34
CA PHE A 30 13.16 -46.14 -36.56
C PHE A 30 11.60 -46.14 -36.36
N PRO A 31 10.78 -47.14 -36.81
CA PRO A 31 9.82 -47.06 -37.93
C PRO A 31 8.34 -47.35 -37.55
N GLU A 32 7.47 -47.27 -38.57
CA GLU A 32 6.02 -47.52 -38.61
C GLU A 32 5.51 -48.82 -37.95
N VAL A 33 4.23 -48.83 -37.49
CA VAL A 33 3.20 -49.92 -37.44
C VAL A 33 2.08 -49.55 -36.40
N PRO A 34 0.76 -49.86 -36.59
CA PRO A 34 -0.22 -49.06 -37.33
C PRO A 34 -1.45 -48.62 -36.48
N GLN A 35 -2.29 -47.80 -37.10
CA GLN A 35 -3.50 -47.16 -36.58
C GLN A 35 -4.57 -48.12 -35.98
N ILE A 36 -5.19 -47.69 -34.88
CA ILE A 36 -6.62 -47.98 -34.60
C ILE A 36 -7.32 -46.66 -34.30
N GLN A 37 -8.36 -46.41 -35.08
CA GLN A 37 -9.24 -45.26 -35.14
C GLN A 37 -10.05 -45.07 -33.86
N THR A 38 -10.25 -43.80 -33.47
CA THR A 38 -11.57 -43.22 -33.17
C THR A 38 -11.44 -41.69 -33.29
N GLU A 39 -11.73 -41.18 -34.50
CA GLU A 39 -12.44 -39.91 -34.77
C GLU A 39 -13.65 -39.76 -33.81
N GLU A 40 -14.17 -38.62 -33.35
CA GLU A 40 -14.04 -37.19 -33.64
C GLU A 40 -15.00 -36.51 -32.62
N ASN A 41 -14.53 -35.84 -31.56
CA ASN A 41 -14.49 -34.37 -31.45
C ASN A 41 -13.91 -33.98 -30.08
N GLN A 42 -12.60 -33.71 -29.96
CA GLN A 42 -12.04 -32.99 -28.82
C GLN A 42 -10.88 -32.10 -29.28
N VAL A 43 -11.14 -30.80 -29.30
CA VAL A 43 -10.18 -29.74 -29.59
C VAL A 43 -9.30 -29.52 -28.35
N SER A 44 -8.06 -30.00 -28.38
CA SER A 44 -7.04 -29.69 -27.38
C SER A 44 -5.66 -29.69 -28.04
N THR A 45 -5.11 -28.49 -28.24
CA THR A 45 -3.75 -28.28 -28.74
C THR A 45 -2.81 -28.04 -27.55
N PRO A 46 -1.72 -28.81 -27.38
CA PRO A 46 -0.67 -28.51 -26.41
C PRO A 46 0.49 -27.79 -27.11
N VAL A 47 0.63 -26.48 -26.88
CA VAL A 47 1.78 -25.69 -27.33
C VAL A 47 2.68 -25.33 -26.15
N SER A 48 3.86 -25.94 -26.18
CA SER A 48 5.19 -25.34 -26.00
C SER A 48 5.42 -24.40 -24.81
N LEU A 49 6.12 -24.93 -23.80
CA LEU A 49 6.76 -24.19 -22.73
C LEU A 49 8.03 -23.51 -23.25
N VAL A 50 7.97 -22.20 -23.46
CA VAL A 50 9.13 -21.31 -23.53
C VAL A 50 9.48 -20.86 -22.10
N PRO A 51 10.67 -21.14 -21.56
CA PRO A 51 11.09 -20.51 -20.31
C PRO A 51 11.46 -19.05 -20.60
N VAL A 52 10.53 -18.17 -20.25
CA VAL A 52 10.69 -16.72 -20.27
C VAL A 52 11.90 -16.34 -19.42
N SER A 53 12.83 -15.63 -20.06
CA SER A 53 14.03 -15.04 -19.46
C SER A 53 13.66 -14.23 -18.22
N GLU A 54 14.09 -14.70 -17.05
CA GLU A 54 13.98 -13.99 -15.78
C GLU A 54 14.94 -12.80 -15.82
N SER A 55 14.43 -11.65 -16.30
CA SER A 55 15.19 -10.41 -16.37
C SER A 55 15.57 -9.97 -14.95
N LYS A 56 16.84 -10.19 -14.60
CA LYS A 56 17.47 -9.76 -13.35
C LYS A 56 17.12 -8.28 -13.08
N PRO A 57 16.30 -7.97 -12.05
CA PRO A 57 15.91 -6.60 -11.78
C PRO A 57 17.15 -5.79 -11.41
N ILE A 58 17.47 -4.80 -12.24
CA ILE A 58 18.55 -3.84 -12.03
C ILE A 58 18.20 -3.08 -10.75
N LYS A 59 18.97 -3.31 -9.69
CA LYS A 59 18.84 -2.61 -8.40
C LYS A 59 19.12 -1.12 -8.61
N ALA A 60 18.08 -0.31 -8.73
CA ALA A 60 18.19 1.11 -8.41
C ALA A 60 18.30 1.20 -6.87
N GLU A 61 19.44 1.68 -6.37
CA GLU A 61 19.82 1.67 -4.93
C GLU A 61 19.02 2.64 -4.03
N GLY A 62 17.78 2.99 -4.38
CA GLY A 62 17.02 4.01 -3.64
C GLY A 62 15.54 3.68 -3.44
N PRO A 63 14.91 4.27 -2.41
CA PRO A 63 13.46 4.22 -2.26
C PRO A 63 12.80 4.90 -3.45
N GLY A 64 11.87 4.17 -4.07
CA GLY A 64 11.13 4.65 -5.23
C GLY A 64 10.27 5.88 -4.92
N SER A 65 9.88 6.59 -5.97
CA SER A 65 9.14 7.85 -5.88
C SER A 65 7.80 7.69 -5.15
N TYR A 66 7.11 6.56 -5.32
CA TYR A 66 5.85 6.29 -4.65
C TYR A 66 6.07 6.04 -3.16
N SER A 67 7.10 5.27 -2.79
CA SER A 67 7.44 5.02 -1.39
C SER A 67 7.75 6.29 -0.60
N LYS A 68 8.44 7.26 -1.23
CA LYS A 68 8.67 8.60 -0.63
C LYS A 68 7.36 9.37 -0.42
N ARG A 69 6.44 9.35 -1.39
CA ARG A 69 5.12 10.01 -1.28
C ARG A 69 4.25 9.39 -0.19
N VAL A 70 4.24 8.06 -0.09
CA VAL A 70 3.53 7.33 0.97
C VAL A 70 3.97 7.81 2.35
N PHE A 71 5.28 7.83 2.58
CA PHE A 71 5.84 8.29 3.84
C PHE A 71 5.52 9.77 4.10
N ALA A 72 5.69 10.65 3.10
CA ALA A 72 5.40 12.08 3.26
C ALA A 72 3.94 12.34 3.66
N PHE A 73 2.97 11.76 2.95
CA PHE A 73 1.55 11.92 3.29
C PHE A 73 1.19 11.34 4.66
N ALA A 74 1.78 10.20 5.02
CA ALA A 74 1.59 9.61 6.34
C ALA A 74 2.15 10.50 7.46
N PHE A 75 3.34 11.08 7.24
CA PHE A 75 3.96 12.01 8.16
C PHE A 75 3.13 13.29 8.34
N PHE A 76 2.66 13.91 7.24
CA PHE A 76 1.78 15.07 7.32
C PHE A 76 0.46 14.77 8.05
N SER A 77 -0.14 13.60 7.81
CA SER A 77 -1.34 13.16 8.54
C SER A 77 -1.11 13.12 10.06
N LEU A 78 0.03 12.59 10.50
CA LEU A 78 0.39 12.54 11.92
C LEU A 78 0.67 13.93 12.49
N VAL A 79 1.41 14.78 11.78
CA VAL A 79 1.69 16.16 12.21
C VAL A 79 0.39 16.96 12.39
N LEU A 80 -0.54 16.85 11.43
CA LEU A 80 -1.86 17.47 11.52
C LEU A 80 -2.67 16.93 12.71
N ALA A 81 -2.56 15.64 13.03
CA ALA A 81 -3.21 15.07 14.22
C ALA A 81 -2.71 15.74 15.51
N VAL A 82 -1.39 15.93 15.65
CA VAL A 82 -0.80 16.57 16.83
C VAL A 82 -1.21 18.05 16.91
N ILE A 83 -1.17 18.78 15.79
CA ILE A 83 -1.60 20.19 15.75
C ILE A 83 -3.09 20.29 16.11
N GLY A 84 -3.94 19.45 15.53
CA GLY A 84 -5.36 19.39 15.83
C GLY A 84 -5.60 19.14 17.31
N PHE A 85 -4.94 18.14 17.89
CA PHE A 85 -5.05 17.82 19.32
C PHE A 85 -4.63 18.98 20.22
N VAL A 86 -3.56 19.71 19.89
CA VAL A 86 -3.13 20.90 20.64
C VAL A 86 -4.19 22.01 20.57
N LEU A 87 -4.78 22.26 19.40
CA LEU A 87 -5.83 23.26 19.23
C LEU A 87 -7.11 22.88 19.97
N GLU A 88 -7.50 21.61 19.94
CA GLU A 88 -8.64 21.08 20.70
C GLU A 88 -8.40 21.20 22.20
N PHE A 89 -7.22 20.83 22.67
CA PHE A 89 -6.84 20.96 24.07
C PHE A 89 -6.92 22.43 24.51
N LEU A 90 -6.40 23.36 23.72
CA LEU A 90 -6.52 24.80 24.00
C LEU A 90 -7.98 25.28 24.03
N ALA A 91 -8.82 24.81 23.09
CA ALA A 91 -10.24 25.12 23.06
C ALA A 91 -10.98 24.54 24.27
N PHE A 92 -10.63 23.33 24.69
CA PHE A 92 -11.22 22.64 25.84
C PHE A 92 -10.85 23.33 27.17
N PHE A 93 -9.58 23.68 27.39
CA PHE A 93 -9.15 24.39 28.59
C PHE A 93 -9.88 25.73 28.75
N ARG A 94 -10.12 26.42 27.63
CA ARG A 94 -10.90 27.64 27.62
C ARG A 94 -12.37 27.42 28.00
N PHE A 95 -12.94 26.26 27.65
CA PHE A 95 -14.30 25.91 28.02
C PHE A 95 -14.40 25.60 29.53
N ILE A 96 -13.41 24.89 30.08
CA ILE A 96 -13.42 24.45 31.49
C ILE A 96 -13.01 25.56 32.45
N ILE A 97 -11.97 26.33 32.15
CA ILE A 97 -11.50 27.42 33.01
C ILE A 97 -12.34 28.65 32.67
N PRO A 98 -13.33 29.02 33.50
CA PRO A 98 -14.24 30.10 33.16
C PRO A 98 -13.44 31.40 33.12
N ILE A 99 -13.43 32.03 31.94
CA ILE A 99 -13.22 33.45 31.51
C ILE A 99 -12.36 34.41 32.37
N TYR A 100 -12.33 34.29 33.70
CA TYR A 100 -11.71 35.21 34.64
C TYR A 100 -10.20 35.40 34.46
N ILE A 101 -9.48 34.47 33.85
CA ILE A 101 -8.02 34.61 33.60
C ILE A 101 -7.71 35.09 32.17
N PHE A 102 -8.54 34.76 31.17
CA PHE A 102 -8.29 35.08 29.76
C PHE A 102 -9.52 35.66 29.03
N PRO A 103 -10.02 36.85 29.42
CA PRO A 103 -11.21 37.46 28.83
C PRO A 103 -11.04 37.96 27.38
N ARG A 104 -9.84 37.86 26.77
CA ARG A 104 -9.49 38.59 25.53
C ARG A 104 -9.01 37.79 24.34
N LEU A 105 -8.88 36.46 24.38
CA LEU A 105 -8.65 35.74 23.12
C LEU A 105 -9.99 35.64 22.37
N PRO A 106 -10.23 36.26 21.21
CA PRO A 106 -11.38 35.91 20.39
C PRO A 106 -11.23 34.47 19.85
N GLY A 107 -12.33 33.72 19.71
CA GLY A 107 -12.33 32.53 18.84
C GLY A 107 -12.49 31.14 19.47
N GLY A 108 -13.14 30.96 20.63
CA GLY A 108 -13.43 29.62 21.17
C GLY A 108 -14.05 28.65 20.15
N PRO A 109 -15.26 28.92 19.61
CA PRO A 109 -15.87 28.07 18.59
C PRO A 109 -15.09 28.05 17.27
N VAL A 110 -14.44 29.17 16.90
CA VAL A 110 -13.63 29.27 15.68
C VAL A 110 -12.44 28.33 15.71
N LEU A 111 -11.72 28.27 16.84
CA LEU A 111 -10.56 27.39 17.03
C LEU A 111 -10.98 25.92 16.97
N LEU A 112 -12.15 25.60 17.52
CA LEU A 112 -12.75 24.27 17.43
C LEU A 112 -13.06 23.90 15.97
N THR A 113 -13.68 24.81 15.21
CA THR A 113 -13.94 24.58 13.78
C THR A 113 -12.66 24.36 12.99
N ILE A 114 -11.62 25.15 13.24
CA ILE A 114 -10.30 24.99 12.60
C ILE A 114 -9.71 23.61 12.93
N ALA A 115 -9.77 23.20 14.20
CA ALA A 115 -9.25 21.89 14.62
C ALA A 115 -9.99 20.73 13.95
N LEU A 116 -11.32 20.79 13.85
CA LEU A 116 -12.13 19.80 13.13
C LEU A 116 -11.70 19.69 11.65
N VAL A 117 -11.54 20.84 10.97
CA VAL A 117 -11.08 20.87 9.57
C VAL A 117 -9.69 20.24 9.43
N ILE A 118 -8.77 20.55 10.36
CA ILE A 118 -7.43 19.95 10.38
C ILE A 118 -7.50 18.42 10.50
N HIS A 119 -8.36 17.89 11.37
CA HIS A 119 -8.54 16.44 11.51
C HIS A 119 -9.11 15.79 10.25
N PHE A 120 -10.11 16.40 9.60
CA PHE A 120 -10.61 15.91 8.31
C PHE A 120 -9.53 15.88 7.23
N VAL A 121 -8.74 16.95 7.11
CA VAL A 121 -7.62 17.02 6.18
C VAL A 121 -6.57 15.95 6.52
N GLY A 122 -6.26 15.76 7.80
CA GLY A 122 -5.35 14.72 8.29
C GLY A 122 -5.80 13.31 7.91
N ILE A 123 -7.10 13.01 8.02
CA ILE A 123 -7.68 11.73 7.58
C ILE A 123 -7.53 11.55 6.08
N ILE A 124 -7.83 12.58 5.28
CA ILE A 124 -7.68 12.53 3.81
C ILE A 124 -6.23 12.20 3.44
N PHE A 125 -5.24 12.85 4.06
CA PHE A 125 -3.82 12.53 3.84
C PHE A 125 -3.48 11.07 4.19
N GLY A 126 -4.00 10.57 5.31
CA GLY A 126 -3.84 9.17 5.70
C GLY A 126 -4.42 8.19 4.66
N ILE A 127 -5.62 8.48 4.13
CA ILE A 127 -6.26 7.66 3.09
C ILE A 127 -5.46 7.73 1.77
N VAL A 128 -5.03 8.92 1.34
CA VAL A 128 -4.21 9.10 0.13
C VAL A 128 -2.87 8.36 0.25
N SER A 129 -2.26 8.35 1.44
CA SER A 129 -1.07 7.55 1.72
C SER A 129 -1.34 6.05 1.52
N ARG A 130 -2.47 5.52 2.00
CA ARG A 130 -2.87 4.11 1.82
C ARG A 130 -3.08 3.75 0.35
N ILE A 131 -3.74 4.62 -0.42
CA ILE A 131 -3.92 4.42 -1.87
C ILE A 131 -2.57 4.40 -2.57
N SER A 132 -1.67 5.31 -2.18
CA SER A 132 -0.31 5.40 -2.74
C SER A 132 0.54 4.17 -2.39
N SER A 133 0.39 3.61 -1.19
CA SER A 133 1.09 2.37 -0.75
C SER A 133 0.64 1.17 -1.59
N SER A 134 -0.64 1.08 -1.92
CA SER A 134 -1.15 0.05 -2.85
C SER A 134 -0.51 0.14 -4.24
N LYS A 135 -0.29 1.36 -4.75
CA LYS A 135 0.40 1.59 -6.04
C LYS A 135 1.89 1.28 -5.94
N ALA A 136 2.55 1.70 -4.87
CA ALA A 136 3.97 1.42 -4.62
C ALA A 136 4.24 -0.10 -4.64
N ARG A 137 3.39 -0.90 -3.97
CA ARG A 137 3.54 -2.36 -3.93
C ARG A 137 3.48 -3.03 -5.32
N LYS A 138 2.76 -2.44 -6.28
CA LYS A 138 2.63 -2.99 -7.64
C LYS A 138 3.78 -2.55 -8.57
N LEU A 139 4.39 -1.41 -8.30
CA LEU A 139 5.33 -0.75 -9.22
C LEU A 139 6.77 -0.69 -8.69
N GLU A 140 6.97 -0.89 -7.39
CA GLU A 140 8.27 -0.76 -6.73
C GLU A 140 8.54 -2.02 -5.88
N ILE A 141 9.81 -2.39 -5.77
CA ILE A 141 10.24 -3.45 -4.86
C ILE A 141 9.96 -2.97 -3.42
N GLU A 142 9.42 -3.89 -2.61
CA GLU A 142 9.08 -3.59 -1.22
C GLU A 142 10.31 -3.06 -0.46
N ASN A 143 10.19 -1.88 0.15
CA ASN A 143 11.26 -1.24 0.89
C ASN A 143 10.79 -0.84 2.29
N THR A 144 11.75 -0.65 3.18
CA THR A 144 11.50 -0.29 4.59
C THR A 144 10.71 1.01 4.72
N LEU A 145 10.91 1.98 3.81
CA LEU A 145 10.23 3.27 3.85
C LEU A 145 8.72 3.13 3.59
N GLU A 146 8.29 2.28 2.66
CA GLU A 146 6.88 1.98 2.41
C GLU A 146 6.22 1.28 3.61
N LYS A 147 6.91 0.31 4.23
CA LYS A 147 6.42 -0.38 5.44
C LYS A 147 6.18 0.59 6.58
N VAL A 148 7.16 1.44 6.85
CA VAL A 148 7.10 2.46 7.89
C VAL A 148 5.99 3.47 7.57
N GLY A 149 5.96 4.01 6.35
CA GLY A 149 4.92 4.93 5.91
C GLY A 149 3.50 4.35 6.04
N ARG A 150 3.31 3.05 5.78
CA ARG A 150 2.02 2.38 5.93
C ARG A 150 1.57 2.31 7.40
N VAL A 151 2.48 2.07 8.33
CA VAL A 151 2.18 2.10 9.78
C VAL A 151 1.82 3.52 10.20
N PHE A 152 2.61 4.51 9.81
CA PHE A 152 2.32 5.92 10.09
C PHE A 152 0.98 6.38 9.52
N ALA A 153 0.59 5.90 8.33
CA ALA A 153 -0.70 6.26 7.75
C ALA A 153 -1.86 5.74 8.60
N ILE A 154 -1.78 4.50 9.10
CA ILE A 154 -2.80 3.92 9.98
C ILE A 154 -2.87 4.69 11.30
N LEU A 155 -1.72 4.96 11.91
CA LEU A 155 -1.64 5.75 13.15
C LEU A 155 -2.21 7.16 12.95
N GLY A 156 -1.87 7.82 11.85
CA GLY A 156 -2.39 9.14 11.50
C GLY A 156 -3.92 9.14 11.33
N ILE A 157 -4.49 8.13 10.66
CA ILE A 157 -5.95 8.00 10.52
C ILE A 157 -6.60 7.84 11.90
N ILE A 158 -6.11 6.91 12.73
CA ILE A 158 -6.67 6.65 14.06
C ILE A 158 -6.55 7.90 14.95
N ALA A 159 -5.39 8.53 14.98
CA ALA A 159 -5.12 9.72 15.78
C ALA A 159 -5.97 10.93 15.37
N ASN A 160 -6.33 11.07 14.09
CA ASN A 160 -7.26 12.12 13.65
C ASN A 160 -8.74 11.75 13.86
N PHE A 161 -9.08 10.45 13.85
CA PHE A 161 -10.48 10.00 13.98
C PHE A 161 -10.97 9.97 15.42
N ILE A 162 -10.13 9.55 16.37
CA ILE A 162 -10.51 9.46 17.80
C ILE A 162 -11.02 10.80 18.35
N PRO A 163 -10.32 11.94 18.17
CA PRO A 163 -10.78 13.21 18.70
C PRO A 163 -12.11 13.67 18.10
N LEU A 164 -12.34 13.42 16.80
CA LEU A 164 -13.62 13.67 16.12
C LEU A 164 -14.78 12.90 16.75
N VAL A 165 -14.57 11.67 17.23
CA VAL A 165 -15.63 10.91 17.91
C VAL A 165 -15.83 11.42 19.33
N ILE A 166 -14.74 11.61 20.07
CA ILE A 166 -14.79 12.06 21.48
C ILE A 166 -15.48 13.42 21.59
N ILE A 167 -15.13 14.39 20.75
CA ILE A 167 -15.71 15.74 20.78
C ILE A 167 -17.23 15.71 20.55
N ASN A 168 -17.72 14.88 19.62
CA ASN A 168 -19.15 14.75 19.36
C ASN A 168 -19.89 14.11 20.55
N ILE A 169 -19.29 13.11 21.21
CA ILE A 169 -19.86 12.51 22.43
C ILE A 169 -19.91 13.54 23.56
N VAL A 170 -18.83 14.30 23.77
CA VAL A 170 -18.78 15.35 24.80
C VAL A 170 -19.83 16.43 24.54
N LEU A 171 -19.95 16.91 23.30
CA LEU A 171 -20.97 17.88 22.91
C LEU A 171 -22.40 17.33 23.13
N LEU A 172 -22.63 16.06 22.82
CA LEU A 172 -23.92 15.41 23.06
C LEU A 172 -24.25 15.37 24.56
N ILE A 173 -23.31 14.95 25.40
CA ILE A 173 -23.50 14.89 26.87
C ILE A 173 -23.81 16.27 27.44
N ILE A 174 -23.09 17.30 27.00
CA ILE A 174 -23.32 18.69 27.45
C ILE A 174 -24.68 19.22 26.96
N SER A 175 -25.17 18.74 25.81
CA SER A 175 -26.44 19.19 25.22
C SER A 175 -27.67 18.54 25.86
N VAL A 176 -27.54 17.46 26.62
CA VAL A 176 -28.67 16.85 27.33
C VAL A 176 -29.11 17.82 28.42
N PRO A 177 -30.29 18.46 28.32
CA PRO A 177 -30.76 19.37 29.34
C PRO A 177 -30.91 18.59 30.64
N PHE A 178 -30.24 19.05 31.69
CA PHE A 178 -30.43 18.52 33.04
C PHE A 178 -31.86 18.87 33.44
N SER A 179 -32.80 17.96 33.16
CA SER A 179 -34.19 18.14 33.55
C SER A 179 -34.19 18.15 35.08
N PRO A 180 -34.58 19.25 35.72
CA PRO A 180 -34.62 19.28 37.18
C PRO A 180 -35.56 18.16 37.65
N PRO A 181 -35.24 17.48 38.76
CA PRO A 181 -36.14 16.46 39.30
C PRO A 181 -37.52 17.07 39.55
N PRO A 182 -38.62 16.33 39.30
CA PRO A 182 -39.96 16.82 39.58
C PRO A 182 -40.03 17.24 41.05
N GLY A 183 -40.42 18.49 41.31
CA GLY A 183 -40.59 19.01 42.67
C GLY A 183 -41.72 18.28 43.41
N PRO A 184 -41.68 18.23 44.76
CA PRO A 184 -42.76 17.62 45.53
C PRO A 184 -44.07 18.41 45.33
N LEU A 185 -45.13 17.67 44.99
CA LEU A 185 -46.51 18.15 44.87
C LEU A 185 -47.15 18.37 46.24
#